data_AF-A0A7L4KTL2-F1
#
_entry.id   AF-A0A7L4KTL2-F1
#
_cell.length_a   1.000
_cell.length_b   1.000
_cell.length_c   1.000
_cell.angle_alpha   90.00
_cell.angle_beta   90.00
_cell.angle_gamma   90.00
#
_symmetry.space_group_name_H-M   'P 1'
#
loop_
_entity.id
_entity.type
_entity.pdbx_description
1 polymer ?
#
loop_
_entity_poly.entity_id
_entity_poly.type
_entity_poly.pdbx_seq_one_letter_code
_entity_poly.pdbx_strand_id
1 'polypeptide(L)'
;AGCEKEPSSYMWIYILLGNMLRGIGETPITPLGISYLDDFAKEENVPVYVACLHTIAMMGPMFGFLLGSLCAKLYVDIGFVDPGSITITPQDSRWVGAWWLGFLIGGATSFLSAIPFCFLPKSLKRPEEANKDKTSHGLLENTGAAKNKLSSEKTKPRKWSVMLKGKLLGNRMYFALLCCSLLQFSGFIGFLTYKPKYLEQQYGQSTSRSNFLIGMTSLPPVGLGIFLGGLIMKKYKMGIIGATKFSFAMSFLSYAISLLHFFVGCDNYTVAGMTVSYE
;
A
#
# COMPACT_ATOMS: atom_id res chain seq x y z
N ALA A 1 -37.78 -5.02 35.60
CA ALA A 1 -37.68 -3.58 35.31
C ALA A 1 -36.29 -3.31 34.75
N GLY A 2 -36.20 -2.65 33.60
CA GLY A 2 -34.96 -2.11 33.05
C GLY A 2 -34.13 -3.03 32.14
N CYS A 3 -34.58 -3.29 30.90
CA CYS A 3 -33.59 -3.42 29.82
C CYS A 3 -33.00 -2.02 29.65
N GLU A 4 -31.76 -1.81 30.08
CA GLU A 4 -30.98 -0.66 29.61
C GLU A 4 -31.00 -0.72 28.08
N LYS A 5 -31.52 0.34 27.45
CA LYS A 5 -31.30 0.55 26.03
C LYS A 5 -29.80 0.60 25.84
N GLU A 6 -29.23 -0.31 25.05
CA GLU A 6 -27.86 -0.17 24.59
C GLU A 6 -27.67 1.28 24.13
N PRO A 7 -26.71 2.04 24.68
CA PRO A 7 -26.38 3.32 24.11
C PRO A 7 -25.80 3.03 22.73
N SER A 8 -26.64 3.16 21.69
CA SER A 8 -26.23 3.16 20.30
C SER A 8 -25.34 4.37 20.07
N SER A 9 -24.07 4.25 20.45
CA SER A 9 -23.06 5.26 20.20
C SER A 9 -22.71 5.23 18.72
N TYR A 10 -23.10 6.29 18.01
CA TYR A 10 -22.79 6.48 16.59
C TYR A 10 -21.31 6.85 16.34
N MET A 11 -20.41 6.62 17.31
CA MET A 11 -18.99 6.98 17.24
C MET A 11 -18.25 6.37 16.04
N TRP A 12 -18.72 5.23 15.52
CA TRP A 12 -18.16 4.60 14.31
C TRP A 12 -18.26 5.53 13.07
N ILE A 13 -19.21 6.46 13.03
CA ILE A 13 -19.37 7.43 11.93
C ILE A 13 -18.15 8.35 11.86
N TYR A 14 -17.60 8.80 13.00
CA TYR A 14 -16.40 9.64 13.01
C TYR A 14 -15.19 8.87 12.47
N ILE A 15 -15.05 7.60 12.82
CA ILE A 15 -13.99 6.74 12.31
C ILE A 15 -14.15 6.53 10.80
N LEU A 16 -15.39 6.34 10.32
CA LEU A 16 -15.69 6.23 8.89
C LEU A 16 -15.31 7.51 8.14
N LEU A 17 -15.76 8.68 8.60
CA LEU A 17 -15.48 9.97 7.98
C LEU A 17 -13.98 10.26 7.97
N GLY A 18 -13.27 9.96 9.05
CA GLY A 18 -11.82 10.08 9.13
C GLY A 18 -11.10 9.20 8.10
N ASN A 19 -11.50 7.94 7.96
CA ASN A 19 -10.93 7.04 6.94
C ASN A 19 -11.28 7.45 5.51
N MET A 20 -12.47 8.02 5.29
CA MET A 20 -12.84 8.58 3.98
C MET A 20 -11.93 9.75 3.62
N LEU A 21 -11.72 10.69 4.55
CA LEU A 21 -10.82 11.82 4.34
C LEU A 21 -9.38 11.36 4.10
N ARG A 22 -8.91 10.36 4.86
CA ARG A 22 -7.61 9.71 4.64
C ARG A 22 -7.49 9.15 3.23
N GLY A 23 -8.51 8.45 2.74
CA GLY A 23 -8.54 7.89 1.39
C GLY A 23 -8.49 8.94 0.29
N ILE A 24 -9.22 10.06 0.45
CA ILE A 24 -9.17 11.20 -0.48
C ILE A 24 -7.75 11.76 -0.58
N GLY A 25 -7.06 11.93 0.56
CA GLY A 25 -5.68 12.43 0.60
C GLY A 25 -4.66 11.47 0.00
N GLU A 26 -4.86 10.15 0.13
CA GLU A 26 -3.94 9.13 -0.37
C GLU A 26 -4.05 8.89 -1.89
N THR A 27 -5.26 9.06 -2.45
CA THR A 27 -5.59 8.78 -3.86
C THR A 27 -4.59 9.33 -4.90
N PRO A 28 -4.13 10.60 -4.83
CA PRO A 28 -3.26 11.16 -5.86
C PRO A 28 -1.79 10.74 -5.73
N ILE A 29 -1.35 10.21 -4.59
CA ILE A 29 0.08 10.01 -4.29
C ILE A 29 0.74 9.05 -5.29
N THR A 30 0.17 7.85 -5.43
CA THR A 30 0.75 6.82 -6.30
C THR A 30 0.65 7.16 -7.79
N PRO A 31 -0.53 7.56 -8.33
CA PRO A 31 -0.65 7.88 -9.76
C PRO A 31 0.23 9.05 -10.20
N LEU A 32 0.30 10.13 -9.40
CA LEU A 32 1.14 11.27 -9.71
C LEU A 32 2.63 10.93 -9.57
N GLY A 33 3.01 10.18 -8.53
CA GLY A 33 4.39 9.76 -8.32
C GLY A 33 4.93 8.88 -9.45
N ILE A 34 4.16 7.89 -9.89
CA ILE A 34 4.57 7.00 -11.01
C ILE A 34 4.61 7.78 -12.32
N SER A 35 3.61 8.62 -12.61
CA SER A 35 3.59 9.42 -13.84
C SER A 35 4.77 10.39 -13.91
N TYR A 36 5.11 11.02 -12.79
CA TYR A 36 6.30 11.87 -12.69
C TYR A 36 7.59 11.08 -12.94
N LEU A 37 7.68 9.86 -12.41
CA LEU A 37 8.87 9.03 -12.61
C LEU A 37 9.03 8.60 -14.07
N ASP A 38 7.93 8.23 -14.72
CA ASP A 38 7.88 7.81 -16.13
C ASP A 38 8.26 8.96 -17.07
N ASP A 39 7.76 10.18 -16.81
CA ASP A 39 8.02 11.38 -17.62
C ASP A 39 9.50 11.86 -17.57
N PHE A 40 10.23 11.54 -16.50
CA PHE A 40 11.56 12.10 -16.24
C PHE A 40 12.71 11.07 -16.22
N ALA A 41 12.41 9.77 -16.16
CA ALA A 41 13.42 8.72 -16.19
C ALA A 41 13.65 8.18 -17.62
N LYS A 42 14.85 7.66 -17.87
CA LYS A 42 15.12 6.89 -19.10
C LYS A 42 14.33 5.59 -19.06
N GLU A 43 13.72 5.18 -20.18
CA GLU A 43 12.88 3.97 -20.29
C GLU A 43 13.52 2.70 -19.69
N GLU A 44 14.84 2.53 -19.86
CA GLU A 44 15.59 1.39 -19.34
C GLU A 44 15.67 1.33 -17.79
N ASN A 45 15.54 2.48 -17.13
CA ASN A 45 15.67 2.63 -15.69
C ASN A 45 14.33 2.73 -14.97
N VAL A 46 13.24 3.05 -15.70
CA VAL A 46 11.88 3.14 -15.15
C VAL A 46 11.51 1.90 -14.33
N PRO A 47 11.74 0.64 -14.79
CA PRO A 47 11.35 -0.54 -14.02
C PRO A 47 12.03 -0.64 -12.65
N VAL A 48 13.31 -0.26 -12.56
CA VAL A 48 14.04 -0.28 -11.29
C VAL A 48 13.61 0.85 -10.38
N TYR A 49 13.38 2.04 -10.91
CA TYR A 49 12.92 3.15 -10.09
C TYR A 49 11.51 2.91 -9.54
N VAL A 50 10.60 2.35 -10.36
CA VAL A 50 9.25 1.95 -9.93
C VAL A 50 9.35 0.85 -8.87
N ALA A 51 10.23 -0.14 -9.05
CA ALA A 51 10.46 -1.18 -8.05
C ALA A 51 11.03 -0.62 -6.74
N CYS A 52 11.98 0.31 -6.78
CA CYS A 52 12.49 0.99 -5.59
C CYS A 52 11.38 1.75 -4.87
N LEU A 53 10.56 2.51 -5.61
CA LEU A 53 9.44 3.27 -5.04
C LEU A 53 8.44 2.35 -4.34
N HIS A 54 8.02 1.26 -4.97
CA HIS A 54 7.11 0.28 -4.34
C HIS A 54 7.75 -0.47 -3.17
N THR A 55 9.06 -0.73 -3.22
CA THR A 55 9.79 -1.34 -2.09
C THR A 55 9.81 -0.42 -0.89
N ILE A 56 10.10 0.88 -1.08
CA ILE A 56 10.03 1.90 -0.03
C ILE A 56 8.58 2.02 0.49
N ALA A 57 7.59 2.00 -0.40
CA ALA A 57 6.19 2.02 0.00
C ALA A 57 5.83 0.82 0.89
N MET A 58 6.41 -0.37 0.64
CA MET A 58 6.20 -1.57 1.47
C MET A 58 6.82 -1.45 2.87
N MET A 59 7.83 -0.59 3.07
CA MET A 59 8.33 -0.29 4.41
C MET A 59 7.28 0.43 5.27
N GLY A 60 6.36 1.18 4.65
CA GLY A 60 5.26 1.87 5.34
C GLY A 60 4.39 0.89 6.14
N PRO A 61 3.73 -0.10 5.50
CA PRO A 61 3.01 -1.16 6.19
C PRO A 61 3.86 -1.89 7.23
N MET A 62 5.14 -2.15 6.94
CA MET A 62 6.06 -2.81 7.88
C MET A 62 6.17 -2.03 9.20
N PHE A 63 6.47 -0.74 9.13
CA PHE A 63 6.50 0.14 10.30
C PHE A 63 5.11 0.32 10.92
N GLY A 64 4.05 0.34 10.12
CA GLY A 64 2.66 0.41 10.60
C GLY A 64 2.28 -0.79 11.47
N PHE A 65 2.65 -2.01 11.07
CA PHE A 65 2.42 -3.23 11.87
C PHE A 65 3.27 -3.25 13.13
N LEU A 66 4.53 -2.79 13.07
CA LEU A 66 5.39 -2.69 14.25
C LEU A 66 4.87 -1.64 15.24
N LEU A 67 4.47 -0.47 14.75
CA LEU A 67 3.84 0.57 15.56
C LEU A 67 2.51 0.06 16.14
N GLY A 68 1.69 -0.60 15.34
CA GLY A 68 0.45 -1.24 15.77
C GLY A 68 0.69 -2.29 16.85
N SER A 69 1.77 -3.06 16.77
CA SER A 69 2.19 -3.99 17.82
C SER A 69 2.53 -3.27 19.13
N LEU A 70 3.28 -2.15 19.06
CA LEU A 70 3.63 -1.36 20.23
C LEU A 70 2.39 -0.74 20.87
N CYS A 71 1.52 -0.10 20.08
CA CYS A 71 0.26 0.46 20.55
C CYS A 71 -0.65 -0.63 21.14
N ALA A 72 -0.68 -1.83 20.55
CA ALA A 72 -1.47 -2.96 21.04
C ALA A 72 -0.98 -3.52 22.38
N LYS A 73 0.31 -3.32 22.73
CA LYS A 73 0.88 -3.76 24.00
C LYS A 73 0.53 -2.82 25.16
N LEU A 74 0.10 -1.60 24.86
CA LEU A 74 -0.31 -0.60 25.85
C LEU A 74 -1.82 -0.66 26.03
N TYR A 75 -2.31 -0.63 27.28
CA TYR A 75 -3.75 -0.62 27.54
C TYR A 75 -4.40 0.66 27.01
N VAL A 76 -5.65 0.57 26.54
CA VAL A 76 -6.35 1.68 25.87
C VAL A 76 -6.37 2.98 26.68
N ASP A 77 -6.53 2.87 28.00
CA ASP A 77 -6.60 4.00 28.95
C ASP A 77 -5.25 4.31 29.60
N ILE A 78 -4.16 4.16 28.84
CA ILE A 78 -2.82 4.50 29.29
C ILE A 78 -2.75 5.95 29.79
N GLY A 79 -2.23 6.12 31.02
CA GLY A 79 -2.13 7.43 31.69
C GLY A 79 -3.37 7.84 32.50
N PHE A 80 -4.49 7.10 32.39
CA PHE A 80 -5.70 7.31 33.19
C PHE A 80 -5.92 6.21 34.24
N VAL A 81 -5.38 5.01 34.02
CA VAL A 81 -5.50 3.85 34.93
C VAL A 81 -4.12 3.31 35.29
N ASP A 82 -3.91 2.98 36.57
CA ASP A 82 -2.67 2.38 37.05
C ASP A 82 -2.53 0.94 36.54
N PRO A 83 -1.41 0.58 35.86
CA PRO A 83 -1.19 -0.77 35.33
C PRO A 83 -1.28 -1.88 36.38
N GLY A 84 -0.97 -1.58 37.65
CA GLY A 84 -1.02 -2.53 38.76
C GLY A 84 -2.44 -2.85 39.26
N SER A 85 -3.43 -2.03 38.92
CA SER A 85 -4.85 -2.28 39.24
C SER A 85 -5.58 -3.11 38.19
N ILE A 86 -4.92 -3.37 37.04
CA ILE A 86 -5.50 -4.08 35.91
C ILE A 86 -5.20 -5.56 36.06
N THR A 87 -6.24 -6.38 36.26
CA THR A 87 -6.14 -7.85 36.34
C THR A 87 -6.07 -8.54 34.96
N ILE A 88 -6.23 -7.75 33.89
CA ILE A 88 -6.33 -8.21 32.51
C ILE A 88 -4.96 -8.15 31.85
N THR A 89 -4.53 -9.25 31.22
CA THR A 89 -3.25 -9.30 30.50
C THR A 89 -3.45 -9.08 29.00
N PRO A 90 -2.40 -8.71 28.22
CA PRO A 90 -2.49 -8.58 26.76
C PRO A 90 -2.92 -9.83 26.00
N GLN A 91 -2.96 -10.98 26.66
CA GLN A 91 -3.43 -12.25 26.10
C GLN A 91 -4.94 -12.46 26.28
N ASP A 92 -5.57 -11.73 27.21
CA ASP A 92 -7.01 -11.82 27.49
C ASP A 92 -7.80 -11.15 26.37
N SER A 93 -8.92 -11.75 25.95
CA SER A 93 -9.81 -11.21 24.92
C SER A 93 -10.39 -9.83 25.23
N ARG A 94 -10.41 -9.45 26.51
CA ARG A 94 -10.88 -8.13 26.98
C ARG A 94 -9.82 -7.03 26.80
N TRP A 95 -8.59 -7.38 26.48
CA TRP A 95 -7.53 -6.42 26.28
C TRP A 95 -7.74 -5.61 25.01
N VAL A 96 -7.91 -4.30 25.16
CA VAL A 96 -7.94 -3.35 24.04
C VAL A 96 -6.67 -2.52 24.10
N GLY A 97 -5.91 -2.56 23.01
CA GLY A 97 -4.71 -1.75 22.86
C GLY A 97 -5.01 -0.26 22.69
N ALA A 98 -4.02 0.61 22.94
CA ALA A 98 -4.07 2.05 22.69
C ALA A 98 -4.05 2.39 21.18
N TRP A 99 -5.04 1.90 20.42
CA TRP A 99 -5.15 2.02 18.96
C TRP A 99 -5.16 3.47 18.46
N TRP A 100 -5.73 4.39 19.25
CA TRP A 100 -5.83 5.81 18.93
C TRP A 100 -4.45 6.48 18.78
N LEU A 101 -3.44 5.98 19.50
CA LEU A 101 -2.08 6.50 19.45
C LEU A 101 -1.46 6.33 18.05
N GLY A 102 -1.83 5.25 17.34
CA GLY A 102 -1.40 5.01 15.97
C GLY A 102 -1.86 6.10 15.00
N PHE A 103 -3.09 6.60 15.16
CA PHE A 103 -3.61 7.69 14.33
C PHE A 103 -2.87 9.01 14.58
N LEU A 104 -2.53 9.31 15.83
CA LEU A 104 -1.78 10.53 16.17
C LEU A 104 -0.36 10.51 15.60
N ILE A 105 0.36 9.41 15.81
CA ILE A 105 1.73 9.25 15.30
C ILE A 105 1.72 9.26 13.77
N GLY A 106 0.85 8.48 13.13
CA GLY A 106 0.74 8.44 11.67
C GLY A 106 0.35 9.79 11.06
N GLY A 107 -0.57 10.53 11.69
CA GLY A 107 -0.96 11.88 11.28
C GLY A 107 0.18 12.87 11.39
N ALA A 108 0.91 12.87 12.51
CA ALA A 108 2.08 13.73 12.71
C ALA A 108 3.19 13.43 11.69
N THR A 109 3.53 12.16 11.47
CA THR A 109 4.52 11.76 10.45
C THR A 109 4.09 12.17 9.04
N SER A 110 2.80 11.99 8.70
CA SER A 110 2.27 12.40 7.40
C SER A 110 2.37 13.93 7.21
N PHE A 111 2.01 14.70 8.24
CA PHE A 111 2.13 16.16 8.22
C PHE A 111 3.57 16.61 8.04
N LEU A 112 4.51 16.03 8.78
CA LEU A 112 5.95 16.30 8.64
C LEU A 112 6.47 15.94 7.25
N SER A 113 5.99 14.84 6.66
CA SER A 113 6.39 14.41 5.32
C SER A 113 5.89 15.33 4.20
N ALA A 114 4.82 16.11 4.45
CA ALA A 114 4.30 17.08 3.49
C ALA A 114 5.15 18.36 3.42
N ILE A 115 5.90 18.69 4.49
CA ILE A 115 6.70 19.91 4.57
C ILE A 115 7.74 19.99 3.43
N PRO A 116 8.56 18.95 3.15
CA PRO A 116 9.48 18.96 2.01
C PRO A 116 8.80 19.23 0.66
N PHE A 117 7.57 18.78 0.46
CA PHE A 117 6.84 19.00 -0.79
C PHE A 117 6.49 20.48 -1.02
N CYS A 118 6.34 21.27 0.04
CA CYS A 118 6.12 22.71 -0.07
C CYS A 118 7.34 23.46 -0.65
N PHE A 119 8.53 22.87 -0.60
CA PHE A 119 9.77 23.46 -1.12
C PHE A 119 10.12 23.00 -2.54
N LEU A 120 9.34 22.08 -3.13
CA LEU A 120 9.55 21.66 -4.51
C LEU A 120 9.20 22.80 -5.49
N PRO A 121 10.01 23.01 -6.55
CA PRO A 121 9.74 24.04 -7.54
C PRO A 121 8.44 23.75 -8.31
N LYS A 122 7.67 24.81 -8.62
CA LYS A 122 6.36 24.71 -9.29
C LYS A 122 6.41 24.05 -10.66
N SER A 123 7.56 24.05 -11.32
CA SER A 123 7.78 23.32 -12.57
C SER A 123 9.20 22.78 -12.60
N LEU A 124 9.32 21.55 -13.09
CA LEU A 124 10.59 20.93 -13.42
C LEU A 124 10.66 20.89 -14.94
N LYS A 125 11.70 21.50 -15.52
CA LYS A 125 11.92 21.48 -16.97
C LYS A 125 12.09 20.03 -17.42
N ARG A 126 11.37 19.60 -18.45
CA ARG A 126 11.53 18.25 -18.98
C ARG A 126 12.93 18.04 -19.54
N PRO A 127 13.52 16.84 -19.46
CA PRO A 127 14.84 16.56 -20.03
C PRO A 127 14.97 16.95 -21.51
N GLU A 128 13.88 16.79 -22.28
CA GLU A 128 13.81 17.19 -23.68
C GLU A 128 13.82 18.72 -23.89
N GLU A 129 13.19 19.47 -22.99
CA GLU A 129 13.17 20.94 -23.01
C GLU A 129 14.52 21.51 -22.57
N ALA A 130 15.18 20.87 -21.61
CA ALA A 130 16.53 21.24 -21.17
C ALA A 130 17.60 20.97 -22.24
N ASN A 131 17.45 19.90 -23.04
CA ASN A 131 18.34 19.64 -24.18
C ASN A 131 18.07 20.57 -25.37
N LYS A 132 16.81 20.97 -25.60
CA LYS A 132 16.47 22.01 -26.59
C LYS A 132 17.04 23.38 -26.21
N ASP A 133 16.98 23.77 -24.94
CA ASP A 133 17.59 25.03 -24.43
C ASP A 133 19.12 25.05 -24.57
N LYS A 134 19.80 23.91 -24.43
CA LYS A 134 21.26 23.80 -24.63
C LYS A 134 21.67 23.83 -26.11
N THR A 135 20.79 23.36 -27.00
CA THR A 135 21.06 23.33 -28.45
C THR A 135 20.63 24.65 -29.13
N SER A 136 19.63 25.35 -28.59
CA SER A 136 19.15 26.64 -29.12
C SER A 136 20.07 27.81 -28.78
N HIS A 137 20.85 27.73 -27.71
CA HIS A 137 21.87 28.75 -27.39
C HIS A 137 23.03 28.81 -28.40
N GLY A 138 23.18 27.82 -29.28
CA GLY A 138 24.18 27.80 -30.37
C GLY A 138 23.64 28.18 -31.76
N LEU A 139 22.33 28.41 -31.91
CA LEU A 139 21.70 28.68 -33.22
C LEU A 139 20.95 30.02 -33.29
N LEU A 140 20.99 30.82 -32.22
CA LEU A 140 20.19 32.04 -32.06
C LEU A 140 20.87 33.33 -32.58
N GLU A 141 21.69 33.23 -33.64
CA GLU A 141 22.23 34.42 -34.31
C GLU A 141 21.83 34.56 -35.78
N ASN A 142 20.95 33.71 -36.32
CA ASN A 142 20.42 33.97 -37.65
C ASN A 142 18.96 33.51 -37.81
N THR A 143 18.16 34.39 -38.40
CA THR A 143 16.75 34.19 -38.80
C THR A 143 15.69 34.67 -37.80
N GLY A 144 15.64 36.00 -37.62
CA GLY A 144 14.41 36.68 -37.27
C GLY A 144 13.42 36.67 -38.45
N ALA A 145 12.71 35.56 -38.68
CA ALA A 145 11.54 35.50 -39.58
C ALA A 145 10.85 34.11 -39.58
N ALA A 146 10.48 33.55 -38.42
CA ALA A 146 9.57 32.39 -38.37
C ALA A 146 8.86 32.25 -37.02
N LYS A 147 8.43 33.37 -36.44
CA LYS A 147 7.56 33.39 -35.26
C LYS A 147 6.13 33.14 -35.75
N ASN A 148 5.77 31.90 -36.06
CA ASN A 148 4.40 31.37 -36.19
C ASN A 148 4.40 29.93 -36.74
N LYS A 149 4.46 28.91 -35.87
CA LYS A 149 3.89 27.55 -36.01
C LYS A 149 4.62 26.56 -35.07
N LEU A 150 4.34 26.65 -33.78
CA LEU A 150 4.22 25.45 -32.96
C LEU A 150 3.32 25.82 -31.79
N SER A 151 2.04 26.02 -32.12
CA SER A 151 0.99 26.01 -31.12
C SER A 151 1.10 24.69 -30.37
N SER A 152 1.45 24.79 -29.09
CA SER A 152 1.09 23.84 -28.05
C SER A 152 -0.18 23.11 -28.46
N GLU A 153 -0.03 21.83 -28.79
CA GLU A 153 -1.15 20.92 -28.97
C GLU A 153 -1.81 20.82 -27.59
N LYS A 154 -2.75 21.74 -27.34
CA LYS A 154 -3.70 21.64 -26.24
C LYS A 154 -4.52 20.39 -26.52
N THR A 155 -4.07 19.26 -26.02
CA THR A 155 -4.81 18.00 -26.02
C THR A 155 -6.14 18.30 -25.35
N LYS A 156 -7.20 18.47 -26.16
CA LYS A 156 -8.57 18.64 -25.68
C LYS A 156 -8.83 17.50 -24.66
N PRO A 157 -9.44 17.76 -23.49
CA PRO A 157 -9.81 16.71 -22.57
C PRO A 157 -10.78 15.78 -23.28
N ARG A 158 -10.26 14.66 -23.79
CA ARG A 158 -11.03 13.67 -24.51
C ARG A 158 -12.08 13.14 -23.55
N LYS A 159 -13.36 13.27 -23.88
CA LYS A 159 -14.50 12.84 -23.05
C LYS A 159 -14.19 11.45 -22.45
N TRP A 160 -14.05 11.40 -21.13
CA TRP A 160 -13.75 10.20 -20.33
C TRP A 160 -14.58 8.98 -20.75
N SER A 161 -15.85 9.21 -21.08
CA SER A 161 -16.81 8.19 -21.52
C SER A 161 -16.44 7.46 -22.82
N VAL A 162 -15.75 8.12 -23.76
CA VAL A 162 -15.35 7.53 -25.06
C VAL A 162 -14.08 6.69 -24.91
N MET A 163 -13.19 7.07 -23.99
CA MET A 163 -11.95 6.33 -23.72
C MET A 163 -12.22 5.03 -22.94
N LEU A 164 -13.16 5.07 -21.98
CA LEU A 164 -13.53 3.93 -21.13
C LEU A 164 -14.30 2.84 -21.90
N LYS A 165 -15.32 3.22 -22.68
CA LYS A 165 -16.26 2.27 -23.30
C LYS A 165 -15.79 1.69 -24.63
N GLY A 166 -14.96 2.40 -25.41
CA GLY A 166 -14.69 2.01 -26.80
C GLY A 166 -13.37 1.30 -27.08
N LYS A 167 -12.33 1.48 -26.24
CA LYS A 167 -10.97 0.97 -26.52
C LYS A 167 -10.26 0.30 -25.35
N LEU A 168 -10.49 0.74 -24.11
CA LEU A 168 -9.84 0.13 -22.93
C LEU A 168 -10.49 -1.21 -22.57
N LEU A 169 -11.80 -1.22 -22.30
CA LEU A 169 -12.52 -2.44 -21.90
C LEU A 169 -12.76 -3.43 -23.06
N GLY A 170 -12.68 -2.95 -24.31
CA GLY A 170 -12.81 -3.79 -25.51
C GLY A 170 -11.58 -4.66 -25.79
N ASN A 171 -10.43 -4.32 -25.22
CA ASN A 171 -9.22 -5.14 -25.33
C ASN A 171 -9.27 -6.27 -24.28
N ARG A 172 -9.64 -7.47 -24.74
CA ARG A 172 -9.77 -8.67 -23.89
C ARG A 172 -8.52 -8.95 -23.04
N MET A 173 -7.33 -8.71 -23.58
CA MET A 173 -6.07 -8.93 -22.84
C MET A 173 -5.87 -7.92 -21.73
N TYR A 174 -6.14 -6.64 -21.99
CA TYR A 174 -6.04 -5.58 -20.99
C TYR A 174 -7.07 -5.75 -19.87
N PHE A 175 -8.31 -6.08 -20.24
CA PHE A 175 -9.36 -6.36 -19.27
C PHE A 175 -9.03 -7.58 -18.38
N ALA A 176 -8.54 -8.68 -18.98
CA ALA A 176 -8.12 -9.85 -18.23
C ALA A 176 -6.95 -9.53 -17.27
N LEU A 177 -5.97 -8.73 -17.71
CA LEU A 177 -4.89 -8.26 -16.85
C LEU A 177 -5.42 -7.44 -15.67
N LEU A 178 -6.35 -6.50 -15.91
CA LEU A 178 -6.96 -5.70 -14.85
C LEU A 178 -7.70 -6.55 -13.82
N CYS A 179 -8.55 -7.48 -14.28
CA CYS A 179 -9.25 -8.40 -13.38
C CYS A 179 -8.29 -9.26 -12.56
N CYS A 180 -7.24 -9.78 -13.19
CA CYS A 180 -6.21 -10.58 -12.51
C CYS A 180 -5.49 -9.76 -11.44
N SER A 181 -5.01 -8.57 -11.79
CA SER A 181 -4.36 -7.66 -10.84
C SER A 181 -5.29 -7.28 -9.69
N LEU A 182 -6.56 -6.97 -9.97
CA LEU A 182 -7.54 -6.64 -8.93
C LEU A 182 -7.69 -7.80 -7.94
N LEU A 183 -7.88 -9.03 -8.43
CA LEU A 183 -8.01 -10.21 -7.58
C LEU A 183 -6.75 -10.47 -6.74
N GLN A 184 -5.56 -10.32 -7.35
CA GLN A 184 -4.29 -10.50 -6.64
C GLN A 184 -4.11 -9.45 -5.53
N PHE A 185 -4.33 -8.17 -5.84
CA PHE A 185 -4.20 -7.10 -4.84
C PHE A 185 -5.28 -7.19 -3.76
N SER A 186 -6.53 -7.50 -4.10
CA SER A 186 -7.59 -7.72 -3.11
C SER A 186 -7.28 -8.91 -2.20
N GLY A 187 -6.76 -10.02 -2.74
CA GLY A 187 -6.34 -11.17 -1.95
C GLY A 187 -5.17 -10.84 -1.02
N PHE A 188 -4.19 -10.09 -1.51
CA PHE A 188 -3.05 -9.63 -0.71
C PHE A 188 -3.48 -8.70 0.44
N ILE A 189 -4.34 -7.71 0.15
CA ILE A 189 -4.88 -6.81 1.18
C ILE A 189 -5.70 -7.61 2.20
N GLY A 190 -6.58 -8.50 1.75
CA GLY A 190 -7.37 -9.37 2.62
C GLY A 190 -6.48 -10.22 3.55
N PHE A 191 -5.42 -10.81 3.01
CA PHE A 191 -4.44 -11.55 3.81
C PHE A 191 -3.80 -10.65 4.88
N LEU A 192 -3.31 -9.46 4.52
CA LEU A 192 -2.69 -8.56 5.49
C LEU A 192 -3.66 -8.09 6.58
N THR A 193 -4.91 -7.78 6.22
CA THR A 193 -5.92 -7.29 7.16
C THR A 193 -6.41 -8.38 8.11
N TYR A 194 -6.70 -9.58 7.59
CA TYR A 194 -7.37 -10.61 8.38
C TYR A 194 -6.41 -11.62 9.01
N LYS A 195 -5.19 -11.81 8.51
CA LYS A 195 -4.24 -12.78 9.08
C LYS A 195 -3.87 -12.48 10.54
N PRO A 196 -3.56 -11.23 10.97
CA PRO A 196 -3.32 -10.95 12.39
C PRO A 196 -4.52 -11.34 13.25
N LYS A 197 -5.73 -11.02 12.78
CA LYS A 197 -6.96 -11.37 13.50
C LYS A 197 -7.21 -12.87 13.55
N TYR A 198 -6.90 -13.57 12.47
CA TYR A 198 -6.94 -15.02 12.42
C TYR A 198 -5.98 -15.64 13.46
N LEU A 199 -4.76 -15.11 13.58
CA LEU A 199 -3.80 -15.57 14.61
C LEU A 199 -4.30 -15.31 16.04
N GLU A 200 -4.98 -14.20 16.28
CA GLU A 200 -5.62 -13.93 17.57
C GLU A 200 -6.74 -14.93 17.88
N GLN A 201 -7.63 -15.18 16.93
CA GLN A 201 -8.83 -15.99 17.16
C GLN A 201 -8.55 -17.49 17.18
N GLN A 202 -7.70 -17.98 16.27
CA GLN A 202 -7.44 -19.43 16.14
C GLN A 202 -6.28 -19.93 16.99
N TYR A 203 -5.24 -19.11 17.21
CA TYR A 203 -4.06 -19.52 17.98
C TYR A 203 -3.95 -18.78 19.32
N GLY A 204 -4.97 -18.01 19.69
CA GLY A 204 -5.04 -17.30 20.97
C GLY A 204 -3.87 -16.35 21.19
N GLN A 205 -3.22 -15.86 20.12
CA GLN A 205 -2.09 -14.95 20.24
C GLN A 205 -2.57 -13.53 20.57
N SER A 206 -1.81 -12.79 21.38
CA SER A 206 -2.12 -11.37 21.63
C SER A 206 -2.03 -10.53 20.35
N THR A 207 -2.84 -9.49 20.25
CA THR A 207 -2.84 -8.54 19.11
C THR A 207 -1.46 -7.97 18.84
N SER A 208 -0.68 -7.67 19.89
CA SER A 208 0.69 -7.18 19.73
C SER A 208 1.59 -8.20 19.03
N ARG A 209 1.61 -9.45 19.50
CA ARG A 209 2.45 -10.51 18.93
C ARG A 209 2.04 -10.87 17.50
N SER A 210 0.74 -10.92 17.21
CA SER A 210 0.23 -11.14 15.86
C SER A 210 0.68 -10.04 14.90
N ASN A 211 0.53 -8.76 15.28
CA ASN A 211 0.97 -7.63 14.47
C ASN A 211 2.50 -7.63 14.26
N PHE A 212 3.27 -7.94 15.30
CA PHE A 212 4.72 -8.05 15.22
C PHE A 212 5.18 -9.14 14.24
N LEU A 213 4.56 -10.32 14.32
CA LEU A 213 4.85 -11.44 13.41
C LEU A 213 4.59 -11.05 11.96
N ILE A 214 3.45 -10.42 11.64
CA ILE A 214 3.17 -9.97 10.27
C ILE A 214 4.17 -8.91 9.81
N GLY A 215 4.40 -7.90 10.65
CA GLY A 215 5.34 -6.82 10.37
C GLY A 215 6.75 -7.32 10.07
N MET A 216 7.27 -8.25 10.87
CA MET A 216 8.67 -8.66 10.79
C MET A 216 8.92 -9.87 9.90
N THR A 217 7.97 -10.80 9.78
CA THR A 217 8.20 -12.06 9.03
C THR A 217 7.51 -12.09 7.68
N SER A 218 6.32 -11.48 7.55
CA SER A 218 5.52 -11.59 6.32
C SER A 218 5.80 -10.46 5.33
N LEU A 219 6.06 -9.23 5.79
CA LEU A 219 6.22 -8.06 4.92
C LEU A 219 7.61 -7.88 4.29
N PRO A 220 8.75 -8.15 4.96
CA PRO A 220 10.06 -8.02 4.32
C PRO A 220 10.26 -8.89 3.07
N PRO A 221 9.82 -10.17 3.04
CA PRO A 221 9.88 -10.97 1.82
C PRO A 221 9.12 -10.36 0.64
N VAL A 222 8.00 -9.67 0.90
CA VAL A 222 7.23 -8.97 -0.16
C VAL A 222 8.05 -7.82 -0.73
N GLY A 223 8.66 -6.99 0.12
CA GLY A 223 9.53 -5.90 -0.33
C GLY A 223 10.72 -6.40 -1.13
N LEU A 224 11.39 -7.46 -0.67
CA LEU A 224 12.48 -8.11 -1.39
C LEU A 224 12.02 -8.66 -2.75
N GLY A 225 10.85 -9.28 -2.81
CA GLY A 225 10.26 -9.80 -4.06
C GLY A 225 10.00 -8.70 -5.09
N ILE A 226 9.45 -7.56 -4.66
CA ILE A 226 9.22 -6.39 -5.53
C ILE A 226 10.55 -5.87 -6.09
N PHE A 227 11.54 -5.67 -5.21
CA PHE A 227 12.85 -5.16 -5.60
C PHE A 227 13.58 -6.09 -6.57
N LEU A 228 13.64 -7.39 -6.24
CA LEU A 228 14.25 -8.41 -7.09
C LEU A 228 13.53 -8.54 -8.43
N GLY A 229 12.19 -8.45 -8.45
CA GLY A 229 11.40 -8.44 -9.67
C GLY A 229 11.80 -7.30 -10.60
N GLY A 230 11.95 -6.08 -10.06
CA GLY A 230 12.45 -4.92 -10.81
C GLY A 230 13.86 -5.12 -11.37
N LEU A 231 14.78 -5.65 -10.56
CA LEU A 231 16.15 -5.93 -10.99
C LEU A 231 16.23 -6.99 -12.09
N ILE A 232 15.45 -8.07 -11.97
CA ILE A 232 15.37 -9.13 -12.98
C ILE A 232 14.84 -8.55 -14.30
N MET A 233 13.77 -7.75 -14.26
CA MET A 233 13.21 -7.11 -15.46
C MET A 233 14.25 -6.23 -16.18
N LYS A 234 15.03 -5.43 -15.44
CA LYS A 234 16.10 -4.60 -16.01
C LYS A 234 17.27 -5.43 -16.53
N LYS A 235 17.76 -6.40 -15.75
CA LYS A 235 18.94 -7.20 -16.11
C LYS A 235 18.73 -8.00 -17.40
N TYR A 236 17.55 -8.59 -17.57
CA TYR A 236 17.22 -9.40 -18.74
C TYR A 236 16.52 -8.63 -19.86
N LYS A 237 16.32 -7.31 -19.70
CA LYS A 237 15.59 -6.44 -20.65
C LYS A 237 14.29 -7.11 -21.14
N MET A 238 13.49 -7.61 -20.18
CA MET A 238 12.32 -8.42 -20.51
C MET A 238 11.29 -7.58 -21.27
N GLY A 239 10.97 -7.98 -22.51
CA GLY A 239 9.81 -7.46 -23.22
C GLY A 239 8.50 -7.91 -22.56
N ILE A 240 7.38 -7.31 -22.97
CA ILE A 240 6.04 -7.55 -22.39
C ILE A 240 5.72 -9.05 -22.31
N ILE A 241 5.97 -9.81 -23.38
CA ILE A 241 5.68 -11.25 -23.44
C ILE A 241 6.55 -12.03 -22.44
N GLY A 242 7.82 -11.65 -22.29
CA GLY A 242 8.75 -12.27 -21.34
C GLY A 242 8.33 -12.00 -19.89
N ALA A 243 7.97 -10.75 -19.59
CA ALA A 243 7.48 -10.34 -18.28
C ALA A 243 6.17 -11.05 -17.90
N THR A 244 5.23 -11.21 -18.84
CA THR A 244 3.99 -11.95 -18.61
C THR A 244 4.25 -13.43 -18.30
N LYS A 245 5.12 -14.09 -19.07
CA LYS A 245 5.50 -15.50 -18.81
C LYS A 245 6.16 -15.66 -17.44
N PHE A 246 7.07 -14.75 -17.08
CA PHE A 246 7.72 -14.74 -15.78
C PHE A 246 6.71 -14.56 -14.63
N SER A 247 5.79 -13.59 -14.76
CA SER A 247 4.73 -13.36 -13.77
C SER A 247 3.83 -14.58 -13.58
N PHE A 248 3.43 -15.23 -14.67
CA PHE A 248 2.61 -16.45 -14.62
C PHE A 248 3.36 -17.61 -13.93
N ALA A 249 4.63 -17.84 -14.28
CA ALA A 249 5.45 -18.87 -13.67
C ALA A 249 5.63 -18.65 -12.15
N MET A 250 5.91 -17.41 -11.74
CA MET A 250 6.02 -17.05 -10.31
C MET A 250 4.69 -17.19 -9.57
N SER A 251 3.57 -16.85 -10.21
CA SER A 251 2.23 -17.01 -9.63
C SER A 251 1.89 -18.50 -9.42
N PHE A 252 2.22 -19.35 -10.39
CA PHE A 252 2.04 -20.79 -10.28
C PHE A 252 2.91 -21.39 -9.17
N LEU A 253 4.19 -20.97 -9.08
CA LEU A 253 5.08 -21.39 -8.00
C LEU A 253 4.55 -20.96 -6.62
N SER A 254 4.06 -19.72 -6.49
CA SER A 254 3.45 -19.20 -5.27
C SER A 254 2.22 -20.03 -4.85
N TYR A 255 1.37 -20.39 -5.80
CA TYR A 255 0.22 -21.27 -5.56
C TYR A 255 0.66 -22.66 -5.08
N ALA A 256 1.65 -23.28 -5.74
CA ALA A 256 2.18 -24.58 -5.34
C ALA A 256 2.78 -24.57 -3.92
N ILE A 257 3.54 -23.52 -3.56
CA ILE A 257 4.08 -23.34 -2.21
C ILE A 257 2.94 -23.13 -1.20
N SER A 258 1.89 -22.40 -1.58
CA SER A 258 0.74 -22.17 -0.70
C SER A 258 -0.01 -23.46 -0.37
N LEU A 259 -0.03 -24.45 -1.28
CA LEU A 259 -0.58 -25.77 -0.98
C LEU A 259 0.21 -26.53 0.08
N LEU A 260 1.53 -26.30 0.17
CA LEU A 260 2.36 -26.93 1.19
C LEU A 260 2.04 -26.42 2.60
N HIS A 261 1.54 -25.19 2.76
CA HIS A 261 1.15 -24.66 4.06
C HIS A 261 0.03 -25.48 4.73
N PHE A 262 -0.84 -26.15 3.97
CA PHE A 262 -1.88 -27.00 4.55
C PHE A 262 -1.32 -28.17 5.38
N PHE A 263 -0.09 -28.59 5.10
CA PHE A 263 0.56 -29.69 5.81
C PHE A 263 1.33 -29.23 7.05
N VAL A 264 1.48 -27.91 7.25
CA VAL A 264 2.17 -27.33 8.41
C VAL A 264 1.13 -26.76 9.36
N GLY A 265 0.76 -27.53 10.38
CA GLY A 265 -0.22 -27.14 11.40
C GLY A 265 0.43 -26.80 12.75
N CYS A 266 -0.22 -25.92 13.50
CA CYS A 266 0.01 -25.69 14.93
C CYS A 266 -1.25 -26.04 15.72
N ASP A 267 -1.11 -26.29 17.01
CA ASP A 267 -2.26 -26.54 17.90
C ASP A 267 -3.16 -25.30 17.99
N ASN A 268 -4.47 -25.52 17.87
CA ASN A 268 -5.46 -24.46 18.00
C ASN A 268 -5.67 -24.04 19.46
N TYR A 269 -6.17 -22.82 19.65
CA TYR A 269 -6.53 -22.29 20.95
C TYR A 269 -7.65 -23.11 21.60
N THR A 270 -7.46 -23.47 22.86
CA THR A 270 -8.44 -24.23 23.64
C THR A 270 -9.55 -23.30 24.13
N VAL A 271 -10.76 -23.52 23.61
CA VAL A 271 -11.99 -22.89 24.09
C VAL A 271 -12.75 -23.87 24.99
N ALA A 272 -12.97 -23.48 26.25
CA ALA A 272 -13.80 -24.20 27.20
C ALA A 272 -15.24 -24.33 26.66
N GLY A 273 -15.79 -25.55 26.68
CA GLY A 273 -17.09 -25.90 26.12
C GLY A 273 -17.11 -26.29 24.65
N MET A 274 -16.02 -26.09 23.89
CA MET A 274 -15.92 -26.53 22.49
C MET A 274 -14.79 -27.53 22.25
N THR A 275 -13.62 -27.28 22.83
CA THR A 275 -12.42 -28.11 22.64
C THR A 275 -11.94 -28.78 23.92
N VAL A 276 -12.36 -28.26 25.08
CA VAL A 276 -12.08 -28.78 26.42
C VAL A 276 -13.36 -28.65 27.25
N SER A 277 -13.61 -29.55 28.21
CA SER A 277 -14.75 -29.47 29.13
C SER A 277 -14.70 -28.21 30.01
N TYR A 278 -15.86 -27.83 30.57
CA TYR A 278 -15.98 -26.70 31.51
C TYR A 278 -15.48 -27.02 32.93
N GLU A 279 -15.04 -28.26 33.17
CA GLU A 279 -14.49 -28.72 34.46
C GLU A 279 -13.06 -28.20 34.71
#